data_AF-A0A0H2XNI9-F1
#
_entry.id   AF-A0A0H2XNI9-F1
#
_cell.length_a   1.000
_cell.length_b   1.000
_cell.length_c   1.000
_cell.angle_alpha   90.00
_cell.angle_beta   90.00
_cell.angle_gamma   90.00
#
_symmetry.space_group_name_H-M   'P 1'
#
loop_
_entity.id
_entity.type
_entity.pdbx_description
1 polymer ?
#
loop_
_entity_poly.entity_id
_entity_poly.type
_entity_poly.pdbx_seq_one_letter_code
_entity_poly.pdbx_strand_id
1 'polypeptide(L)'
;MLAANEKTGAVIRALDSTWRRPFTTLELAVLQSLVEPEEYLELDGVPDQAWRERIGNVVPPDAAQEIAEAMGTTLLLVESGETLQLSSTPVSMRPIATALTVVPQTF
;
A
#
# COMPACT_ATOMS: atom_id res chain seq x y z
N MET A 1 -40.77 -11.03 -8.84
CA MET A 1 -39.81 -11.27 -9.94
C MET A 1 -39.05 -9.97 -10.13
N LEU A 2 -37.72 -10.00 -9.95
CA LEU A 2 -36.87 -8.82 -10.16
C LEU A 2 -36.97 -8.40 -11.64
N ALA A 3 -36.97 -7.10 -11.92
CA ALA A 3 -37.03 -6.58 -13.28
C ALA A 3 -35.71 -6.85 -14.02
N ALA A 4 -35.75 -7.04 -15.34
CA ALA A 4 -34.56 -7.38 -16.16
C ALA A 4 -33.40 -6.36 -16.09
N ASN A 5 -33.63 -5.18 -15.50
CA ASN A 5 -32.65 -4.09 -15.38
C ASN A 5 -32.27 -3.78 -13.92
N GLU A 6 -32.61 -4.65 -12.97
CA GLU A 6 -32.15 -4.51 -11.58
C GLU A 6 -30.68 -4.87 -11.47
N LYS A 7 -29.86 -3.89 -11.07
CA LYS A 7 -28.44 -4.11 -10.75
C LYS A 7 -28.34 -5.11 -9.60
N THR A 8 -27.98 -6.34 -9.90
CA THR A 8 -27.75 -7.38 -8.88
C THR A 8 -26.29 -7.32 -8.45
N GLY A 9 -26.04 -6.97 -7.19
CA GLY A 9 -24.71 -7.02 -6.59
C GLY A 9 -24.50 -8.34 -5.85
N ALA A 10 -23.44 -9.09 -6.18
CA ALA A 10 -23.06 -10.27 -5.40
C ALA A 10 -22.44 -9.82 -4.07
N VAL A 11 -22.95 -10.35 -2.94
CA VAL A 11 -22.39 -10.13 -1.60
C VAL A 11 -21.72 -11.43 -1.14
N ILE A 12 -20.41 -11.38 -0.94
CA ILE A 12 -19.66 -12.48 -0.35
C ILE A 12 -19.89 -12.43 1.17
N ARG A 13 -20.52 -13.48 1.73
CA ARG A 13 -20.66 -13.65 3.18
C ARG A 13 -19.52 -14.50 3.69
N ALA A 14 -18.81 -14.03 4.71
CA ALA A 14 -17.76 -14.82 5.32
C ALA A 14 -18.33 -15.94 6.20
N LEU A 15 -17.64 -17.08 6.22
CA LEU A 15 -18.01 -18.24 7.04
C LEU A 15 -17.77 -18.03 8.54
N ASP A 16 -16.85 -17.13 8.88
CA ASP A 16 -16.45 -16.79 10.25
C ASP A 16 -17.36 -15.72 10.89
N SER A 17 -18.49 -15.39 10.26
CA SER A 17 -19.39 -14.31 10.69
C SER A 17 -18.73 -12.93 10.78
N THR A 18 -17.53 -12.75 10.20
CA THR A 18 -16.89 -11.44 10.10
C THR A 18 -17.33 -10.73 8.82
N TRP A 19 -17.43 -9.41 8.89
CA TRP A 19 -17.78 -8.60 7.75
C TRP A 19 -16.51 -8.14 7.02
N ARG A 20 -16.21 -8.73 5.86
CA ARG A 20 -15.16 -8.25 4.96
C ARG A 20 -15.77 -7.28 3.96
N ARG A 21 -15.37 -6.01 4.02
CA ARG A 21 -15.78 -4.99 3.04
C ARG A 21 -14.58 -4.49 2.24
N PRO A 22 -14.78 -4.02 1.00
CA PRO A 22 -13.72 -3.36 0.25
C PRO A 22 -13.19 -2.14 1.01
N PHE A 23 -11.88 -1.90 0.95
CA PHE A 23 -11.28 -0.67 1.47
C PHE A 23 -11.92 0.57 0.84
N THR A 24 -12.07 1.65 1.62
CA THR A 24 -12.50 2.95 1.11
C THR A 24 -11.37 3.58 0.28
N THR A 25 -11.68 4.61 -0.49
CA THR A 25 -10.66 5.33 -1.27
C THR A 25 -9.65 6.03 -0.35
N LEU A 26 -10.09 6.57 0.79
CA LEU A 26 -9.20 7.10 1.82
C LEU A 26 -8.26 6.02 2.35
N GLU A 27 -8.77 4.85 2.72
CA GLU A 27 -7.92 3.77 3.26
C GLU A 27 -6.91 3.25 2.23
N LEU A 28 -7.28 3.19 0.95
CA LEU A 28 -6.31 2.88 -0.10
C LEU A 28 -5.21 3.94 -0.18
N ALA A 29 -5.55 5.22 -0.03
CA ALA A 29 -4.57 6.30 -0.05
C ALA A 29 -3.63 6.23 1.16
N VAL A 30 -4.19 5.95 2.35
CA VAL A 30 -3.43 5.73 3.59
C VAL A 30 -2.48 4.54 3.45
N LEU A 31 -2.95 3.41 2.90
CA LEU A 31 -2.10 2.24 2.66
C LEU A 31 -0.93 2.52 1.71
N GLN A 32 -1.07 3.53 0.85
CA GLN A 32 -0.05 3.97 -0.09
C GLN A 32 0.74 5.17 0.43
N SER A 33 0.67 5.48 1.73
CA SER A 33 1.37 6.61 2.37
C SER A 33 1.09 7.97 1.70
N LEU A 34 -0.09 8.15 1.09
CA LEU A 34 -0.44 9.43 0.44
C LEU A 34 -1.00 10.46 1.43
N VAL A 35 -1.52 9.99 2.56
CA VAL A 35 -2.25 10.77 3.57
C VAL A 35 -2.28 9.97 4.87
N GLU A 36 -2.31 10.65 6.01
CA GLU A 36 -2.44 9.97 7.31
C GLU A 36 -3.89 9.52 7.57
N PRO A 37 -4.13 8.49 8.41
CA PRO A 37 -5.48 7.95 8.65
C PRO A 37 -6.48 8.98 9.17
N GLU A 38 -6.02 9.93 9.99
CA GLU A 38 -6.85 10.98 10.61
C GLU A 38 -6.99 12.24 9.75
N GLU A 39 -6.32 12.31 8.61
CA GLU A 39 -6.32 13.49 7.75
C GLU A 39 -7.52 13.54 6.80
N TYR A 40 -7.89 14.77 6.43
CA TYR A 40 -8.93 15.01 5.43
C TYR A 40 -8.33 14.92 4.03
N LEU A 41 -8.87 14.02 3.20
CA LEU A 41 -8.48 13.85 1.81
C LEU A 41 -9.60 14.37 0.88
N GLU A 42 -9.29 15.41 0.12
CA GLU A 42 -10.12 15.90 -0.98
C GLU A 42 -9.48 15.55 -2.32
N LEU A 43 -10.26 14.97 -3.23
CA LEU A 43 -9.79 14.50 -4.53
C LEU A 43 -10.56 15.18 -5.66
N ASP A 44 -9.84 15.84 -6.57
CA ASP A 44 -10.43 16.64 -7.64
C ASP A 44 -11.20 15.84 -8.71
N GLY A 45 -12.53 15.97 -8.72
CA GLY A 45 -13.36 15.99 -9.94
C GLY A 45 -13.45 14.74 -10.83
N VAL A 46 -12.67 13.66 -10.62
CA VAL A 46 -12.79 12.41 -11.39
C VAL A 46 -13.59 11.34 -10.62
N PRO A 47 -14.17 10.35 -11.33
CA PRO A 47 -14.93 9.28 -10.68
C PRO A 47 -14.08 8.50 -9.67
N ASP A 48 -14.71 8.01 -8.60
CA ASP A 48 -14.05 7.24 -7.54
C ASP A 48 -13.23 6.05 -8.07
N GLN A 49 -13.74 5.33 -9.06
CA GLN A 49 -13.03 4.22 -9.69
C GLN A 49 -11.67 4.64 -10.30
N ALA A 50 -11.61 5.82 -10.93
CA ALA A 50 -10.37 6.34 -11.50
C ALA A 50 -9.37 6.71 -10.41
N TRP A 51 -9.86 7.21 -9.26
CA TRP A 51 -9.00 7.46 -8.11
C TRP A 51 -8.41 6.20 -7.53
N ARG A 52 -9.23 5.18 -7.32
CA ARG A 52 -8.77 3.88 -6.80
C ARG A 52 -7.71 3.24 -7.69
N GLU A 53 -7.87 3.34 -9.00
CA GLU A 53 -6.88 2.86 -9.97
C GLU A 53 -5.56 3.65 -9.86
N ARG A 54 -5.63 4.98 -9.81
CA ARG A 54 -4.44 5.83 -9.65
C ARG A 54 -3.71 5.56 -8.34
N ILE A 55 -4.45 5.49 -7.23
CA ILE A 55 -3.92 5.16 -5.90
C ILE A 55 -3.33 3.73 -5.90
N GLY A 56 -3.93 2.78 -6.61
CA GLY A 56 -3.38 1.43 -6.73
C GLY A 56 -2.04 1.38 -7.50
N ASN A 57 -1.83 2.30 -8.43
CA ASN A 57 -0.69 2.29 -9.36
C ASN A 57 0.49 3.20 -8.94
N VAL A 58 0.34 4.01 -7.89
CA VAL A 58 1.40 4.89 -7.39
C VAL A 58 2.48 4.09 -6.63
N VAL A 59 3.71 4.59 -6.66
CA VAL A 59 4.77 4.19 -5.73
C VAL A 59 4.53 4.94 -4.41
N PRO A 60 4.38 4.25 -3.26
CA PRO A 60 4.16 4.92 -1.98
C PRO A 60 5.22 6.01 -1.71
N PRO A 61 4.85 7.23 -1.30
CA PRO A 61 5.79 8.32 -1.03
C PRO A 61 6.91 7.94 -0.06
N ASP A 62 6.61 7.22 1.02
CA ASP A 62 7.63 6.78 1.99
C ASP A 62 8.67 5.87 1.32
N ALA A 63 8.21 4.89 0.54
CA ALA A 63 9.10 4.00 -0.21
C ALA A 63 9.91 4.77 -1.27
N ALA A 64 9.28 5.74 -1.95
CA ALA A 64 9.95 6.59 -2.93
C ALA A 64 11.03 7.46 -2.26
N GLN A 65 10.77 7.98 -1.06
CA GLN A 65 11.73 8.74 -0.27
C GLN A 65 12.93 7.88 0.13
N GLU A 66 12.72 6.67 0.66
CA GLU A 66 13.84 5.78 1.01
C GLU A 66 14.74 5.47 -0.20
N ILE A 67 14.12 5.20 -1.36
CA ILE A 67 14.86 4.96 -2.61
C ILE A 67 15.64 6.22 -3.01
N ALA A 68 15.01 7.39 -2.96
CA ALA A 68 15.63 8.65 -3.33
C ALA A 68 16.78 9.03 -2.40
N GLU A 69 16.68 8.76 -1.10
CA GLU A 69 17.75 8.98 -0.12
C GLU A 69 18.96 8.09 -0.40
N ALA A 70 18.74 6.81 -0.71
CA ALA A 70 19.82 5.90 -1.10
C ALA A 70 20.51 6.35 -2.41
N MET A 71 19.71 6.78 -3.40
CA MET A 71 20.24 7.35 -4.65
C MET A 71 21.01 8.65 -4.40
N GLY A 72 20.46 9.57 -3.60
CA GLY A 72 21.07 10.85 -3.27
C GLY A 72 22.41 10.68 -2.56
N THR A 73 22.47 9.76 -1.59
CA THR A 73 23.73 9.41 -0.91
C THR A 73 24.78 8.93 -1.92
N THR A 74 24.39 8.07 -2.86
CA THR A 74 25.29 7.57 -3.90
C THR A 74 25.81 8.69 -4.80
N LEU A 75 24.94 9.61 -5.21
CA LEU A 75 25.32 10.75 -6.03
C LEU A 75 26.31 11.67 -5.30
N LEU A 76 26.08 11.94 -4.02
CA LEU A 76 26.98 12.76 -3.19
C LEU A 76 28.35 12.11 -2.98
N LEU A 77 28.40 10.79 -2.79
CA LEU A 77 29.67 10.05 -2.69
C LEU A 77 30.47 10.16 -3.98
N VAL A 78 29.82 9.95 -5.13
CA VAL A 78 30.50 10.08 -6.44
C VAL A 78 31.01 11.52 -6.64
N GLU A 79 30.24 12.53 -6.24
CA GLU A 79 30.66 13.93 -6.31
C GLU A 79 31.88 14.23 -5.42
N SER A 80 31.97 13.60 -4.23
CA SER A 80 33.13 13.74 -3.34
C SER A 80 34.35 12.89 -3.74
N GLY A 81 34.24 12.11 -4.82
CA GLY A 81 35.29 11.20 -5.29
C GLY A 81 35.34 9.86 -4.55
N GLU A 82 34.34 9.55 -3.73
CA GLU A 82 34.20 8.27 -3.04
C GLU A 82 33.38 7.30 -3.90
N THR A 83 33.90 6.10 -4.16
CA THR A 83 33.23 5.08 -4.99
C THR A 83 32.56 3.98 -4.19
N LEU A 84 32.92 3.84 -2.91
CA LEU A 84 32.37 2.86 -1.98
C LEU A 84 32.51 3.37 -0.55
N GLN A 85 31.43 3.27 0.23
CA GLN A 85 31.41 3.55 1.65
C GLN A 85 30.90 2.32 2.40
N LEU A 86 31.64 1.88 3.42
CA LEU A 86 31.13 0.88 4.37
C LEU A 86 30.24 1.60 5.38
N SER A 87 28.95 1.28 5.38
CA SER A 87 27.98 1.85 6.32
C SER A 87 27.34 0.78 7.19
N SER A 88 26.90 1.18 8.38
CA SER A 88 26.03 0.37 9.24
C SER A 88 24.54 0.69 9.03
N THR A 89 24.20 1.43 7.96
CA THR A 89 22.81 1.75 7.63
C THR A 89 22.07 0.44 7.35
N PRO A 90 20.94 0.19 8.01
CA PRO A 90 20.22 -1.04 7.80
C PRO A 90 19.67 -1.12 6.38
N VAL A 91 19.61 -2.34 5.83
CA VAL A 91 18.94 -2.60 4.55
C VAL A 91 17.44 -2.34 4.74
N SER A 92 16.85 -1.48 3.89
CA SER A 92 15.43 -1.11 3.92
C SER A 92 14.48 -2.31 3.83
N MET A 93 14.77 -3.25 2.91
CA MET A 93 13.98 -4.48 2.76
C MET A 93 14.64 -5.60 3.57
N ARG A 94 14.12 -5.85 4.77
CA ARG A 94 14.54 -7.00 5.58
C ARG A 94 13.66 -8.21 5.24
N PRO A 95 14.23 -9.43 5.13
CA PRO A 95 13.41 -10.63 5.10
C PRO A 95 12.59 -10.69 6.39
N ILE A 96 11.29 -10.47 6.28
CA ILE A 96 10.36 -10.76 7.37
C ILE A 96 10.25 -12.29 7.43
N ALA A 97 11.15 -12.91 8.18
CA ALA A 97 11.04 -14.31 8.56
C ALA A 97 9.94 -14.44 9.62
N THR A 98 8.69 -14.17 9.25
CA THR A 98 7.57 -14.49 10.14
C THR A 98 7.35 -15.99 10.07
N ALA A 99 7.77 -16.67 11.13
CA ALA A 99 7.37 -18.01 11.48
C ALA A 99 5.84 -18.07 11.66
N LEU A 100 5.09 -18.21 10.58
CA LEU A 100 3.70 -18.63 10.61
C LEU A 100 3.66 -20.16 10.75
N THR A 101 4.01 -20.68 11.93
CA THR A 101 3.49 -21.99 12.35
C THR A 101 2.02 -21.79 12.71
N VAL A 102 1.16 -21.73 11.69
CA VAL A 102 -0.27 -21.93 11.87
C VAL A 102 -0.44 -23.38 12.30
N VAL A 103 -0.79 -23.59 13.57
CA VAL A 103 -1.22 -24.91 14.04
C VAL A 103 -2.53 -25.21 13.31
N PRO A 104 -2.63 -26.31 12.53
CA PRO A 104 -3.87 -26.66 11.86
C PRO A 104 -4.95 -26.95 12.91
N GLN A 105 -6.03 -26.18 12.86
CA GLN A 105 -7.24 -26.45 13.63
C GLN A 105 -7.80 -27.78 13.12
N THR A 106 -7.78 -28.81 13.96
CA THR A 106 -8.36 -30.12 13.64
C THR A 106 -9.88 -30.02 13.83
N PHE A 107 -10.65 -30.34 12.77
CA PHE A 107 -12.11 -30.46 12.84
C PHE A 107 -12.52 -31.81 13.44
#